data_AF-X5E3V3-F1
#
_entry.id   AF-X5E3V3-F1
#
_cell.length_a   1.000
_cell.length_b   1.000
_cell.length_c   1.000
_cell.angle_alpha   90.00
_cell.angle_beta   90.00
_cell.angle_gamma   90.00
#
_symmetry.space_group_name_H-M   'P 1'
#
loop_
_entity.id
_entity.type
_entity.pdbx_description
1 polymer ?
#
loop_
_entity_poly.entity_id
_entity_poly.type
_entity_poly.pdbx_seq_one_letter_code
_entity_poly.pdbx_strand_id
1 'polypeptide(L)' 'MKEIEIKDKQKYLDENYIFEDIPEVSDRKRCLHCGEIIVVGNYKVYANEQGDEYIYCPNAPECDGTIIDWMDV' A
#
# COMPACT_ATOMS: atom_id res chain seq x y z
N MET A 1 -11.44 -4.49 10.41
CA MET A 1 -11.03 -4.03 9.05
C MET A 1 -11.48 -5.05 8.03
N LYS A 2 -11.85 -4.62 6.83
CA LYS A 2 -12.27 -5.50 5.72
C LYS A 2 -11.35 -5.26 4.52
N GLU A 3 -10.78 -6.33 3.97
CA GLU A 3 -9.98 -6.23 2.75
C GLU A 3 -10.86 -5.88 1.55
N ILE A 4 -10.38 -4.97 0.71
CA ILE A 4 -11.03 -4.52 -0.52
C ILE A 4 -10.16 -4.93 -1.71
N GLU A 5 -10.78 -5.62 -2.66
CA GLU A 5 -10.13 -5.96 -3.91
C GLU A 5 -10.13 -4.76 -4.86
N ILE A 6 -8.93 -4.31 -5.22
CA ILE A 6 -8.72 -3.21 -6.18
C ILE A 6 -8.30 -3.80 -7.51
N LYS A 7 -9.10 -3.56 -8.56
CA LYS A 7 -8.86 -4.08 -9.91
C LYS A 7 -7.76 -3.32 -10.64
N ASP A 8 -7.81 -1.99 -10.59
CA ASP A 8 -6.82 -1.12 -11.22
C ASP A 8 -5.94 -0.49 -10.14
N LYS A 9 -4.83 -1.18 -9.86
CA LYS A 9 -3.92 -0.84 -8.76
C LYS A 9 -3.20 0.49 -8.99
N GLN A 10 -2.84 0.81 -10.24
CA GLN A 10 -2.14 2.06 -10.57
C GLN A 10 -3.10 3.23 -10.40
N LYS A 11 -4.27 3.15 -11.03
CA LYS A 11 -5.26 4.23 -10.92
C LYS A 11 -5.64 4.53 -9.47
N TYR A 12 -5.81 3.49 -8.65
CA TYR A 12 -6.15 3.69 -7.24
C TYR A 12 -5.01 4.35 -6.46
N LEU A 13 -3.74 4.03 -6.76
CA LEU A 13 -2.61 4.77 -6.18
C LEU A 13 -2.66 6.24 -6.62
N ASP A 14 -2.81 6.50 -7.91
CA ASP A 14 -2.84 7.87 -8.46
C ASP A 14 -3.89 8.76 -7.77
N GLU A 15 -5.03 8.17 -7.39
CA GLU A 15 -6.15 8.87 -6.76
C GLU A 15 -6.05 8.98 -5.22
N ASN A 16 -5.28 8.11 -4.55
CA ASN A 16 -5.30 7.97 -3.08
C ASN A 16 -3.92 8.07 -2.41
N TYR A 17 -2.83 8.19 -3.17
CA TYR A 17 -1.49 8.34 -2.62
C TYR A 17 -1.29 9.75 -2.05
N ILE A 18 -0.73 9.84 -0.84
CA ILE A 18 -0.66 11.11 -0.08
C ILE A 18 0.61 11.93 -0.35
N PHE A 19 1.50 11.45 -1.23
CA PHE A 19 2.78 12.09 -1.57
C PHE A 19 2.81 12.47 -3.05
N GLU A 20 3.67 13.44 -3.41
CA GLU A 20 3.76 13.96 -4.79
C GLU A 20 4.37 12.96 -5.78
N ASP A 21 5.34 12.15 -5.35
CA ASP A 21 6.01 11.16 -6.18
C ASP A 21 5.32 9.80 -6.04
N ILE A 22 4.25 9.62 -6.81
CA ILE A 22 3.45 8.39 -6.80
C ILE A 22 4.24 7.28 -7.50
N PRO A 23 4.54 6.17 -6.81
CA PRO A 23 5.27 5.07 -7.44
C PRO A 23 4.42 4.33 -8.47
N GLU A 24 5.09 3.75 -9.45
CA GLU A 24 4.47 2.80 -10.37
C GLU A 24 4.20 1.48 -9.65
N VAL A 25 3.16 0.75 -10.06
CA VAL A 25 2.82 -0.57 -9.47
C VAL A 25 3.93 -1.61 -9.67
N SER A 26 4.80 -1.42 -10.65
CA SER A 26 5.99 -2.25 -10.88
C SER A 26 7.18 -1.88 -9.99
N ASP A 27 7.14 -0.72 -9.32
CA ASP A 27 8.25 -0.25 -8.51
C ASP A 27 8.45 -1.13 -7.28
N ARG A 28 9.65 -0.99 -6.71
CA ARG A 28 10.02 -1.66 -5.47
C ARG A 28 10.21 -0.61 -4.38
N LYS A 29 9.72 -0.91 -3.19
CA LYS A 29 9.95 -0.11 -1.99
C LYS A 29 10.34 -1.03 -0.84
N ARG A 30 10.97 -0.49 0.19
CA ARG A 30 11.22 -1.19 1.44
C ARG A 30 10.18 -0.79 2.48
N CYS A 31 9.51 -1.76 3.08
CA CYS A 31 8.64 -1.50 4.22
C CYS A 31 9.47 -1.41 5.51
N LEU A 32 9.30 -0.35 6.30
CA LEU A 32 10.04 -0.13 7.55
C LEU A 32 9.58 -1.05 8.70
N HIS A 33 8.36 -1.58 8.65
CA HIS A 33 7.84 -2.47 9.70
C HIS A 33 8.38 -3.90 9.61
N CYS A 34 8.27 -4.53 8.43
CA CYS A 34 8.76 -5.90 8.22
C CYS A 34 10.17 -5.96 7.66
N GLY A 35 10.72 -4.84 7.17
CA GLY A 35 12.07 -4.77 6.60
C GLY A 35 12.18 -5.30 5.17
N GLU A 36 11.13 -5.92 4.64
CA GLU A 36 11.09 -6.57 3.32
C GLU A 36 11.08 -5.57 2.16
N ILE A 37 11.64 -5.99 1.02
CA ILE A 37 11.47 -5.29 -0.26
C ILE A 37 10.21 -5.81 -0.93
N ILE A 38 9.25 -4.91 -1.13
CA ILE A 38 7.95 -5.19 -1.70
C ILE A 38 7.85 -4.70 -3.13
N VAL A 39 6.99 -5.32 -3.93
CA VAL A 39 6.53 -4.77 -5.21
C VAL A 39 5.27 -3.97 -4.92
N VAL A 40 5.26 -2.69 -5.31
CA VAL A 40 4.22 -1.72 -4.94
C VAL A 40 2.84 -2.25 -5.29
N GLY A 41 2.62 -2.74 -6.51
CA GLY A 41 1.31 -3.22 -7.00
C GLY A 41 0.69 -4.38 -6.21
N ASN A 42 1.47 -5.06 -5.35
CA ASN A 42 0.97 -6.12 -4.48
C ASN A 42 0.35 -5.58 -3.18
N TYR A 43 0.25 -4.26 -3.00
CA TYR A 43 -0.35 -3.65 -1.82
C TYR A 43 -1.76 -4.17 -1.57
N LYS A 44 -2.19 -4.13 -0.30
CA LYS A 44 -3.56 -4.47 0.09
C LYS A 44 -4.30 -3.21 0.51
N VAL A 45 -5.62 -3.20 0.32
CA VAL A 45 -6.46 -2.09 0.80
C VAL A 45 -7.39 -2.64 1.86
N TYR A 46 -7.46 -1.95 2.99
CA TYR A 46 -8.40 -2.28 4.05
C TYR A 46 -9.25 -1.06 4.39
N ALA A 47 -10.56 -1.27 4.52
CA ALA A 47 -11.45 -0.28 5.09
C ALA A 47 -11.62 -0.49 6.60
N ASN A 48 -11.62 0.62 7.34
CA ASN A 48 -12.01 0.65 8.75
C ASN A 48 -13.55 0.62 8.91
N GLU A 49 -14.06 0.64 10.14
CA GLU A 49 -15.50 0.61 10.41
C GLU A 49 -16.24 1.89 9.98
N GLN A 50 -15.52 2.99 9.80
CA GLN A 50 -16.04 4.28 9.35
C GLN A 50 -16.05 4.38 7.81
N GLY A 51 -15.43 3.42 7.12
CA GLY A 51 -15.33 3.37 5.67
C GLY A 51 -14.06 4.02 5.10
N ASP A 52 -13.14 4.50 5.95
CA ASP A 52 -11.87 5.04 5.46
C ASP A 52 -10.98 3.89 4.97
N GLU A 53 -10.41 4.07 3.79
CA GLU A 53 -9.57 3.10 3.12
C GLU A 53 -8.09 3.45 3.32
N TYR A 54 -7.28 2.43 3.56
CA TYR A 54 -5.84 2.58 3.74
C TYR A 54 -5.10 1.56 2.90
N ILE A 55 -4.00 2.00 2.30
CA ILE A 55 -3.08 1.17 1.53
C ILE A 55 -2.02 0.59 2.48
N TYR A 56 -1.97 -0.72 2.55
CA TYR A 56 -1.10 -1.51 3.41
C TYR A 56 -0.03 -2.27 2.61
N CYS A 57 1.05 -2.60 3.32
CA CYS A 57 2.08 -3.53 2.91
C CYS A 57 1.45 -4.84 2.36
N PRO A 58 2.03 -5.44 1.30
CA PRO A 58 1.58 -6.72 0.76
C PRO A 58 1.54 -7.86 1.79
N ASN A 59 2.37 -7.77 2.84
CA ASN A 59 2.45 -8.74 3.92
C ASN A 59 1.39 -8.52 5.01
N ALA A 60 0.43 -7.61 4.83
CA ALA A 60 -0.74 -7.54 5.70
C ALA A 60 -1.56 -8.84 5.59
N PRO A 61 -2.20 -9.33 6.67
CA PRO A 61 -2.30 -8.69 7.99
C PRO A 61 -1.11 -8.98 8.93
N GLU A 62 -0.13 -9.80 8.54
CA GLU A 62 1.06 -10.08 9.35
C GLU A 62 1.96 -8.84 9.55
N CYS A 63 1.88 -7.87 8.64
CA CYS A 63 2.49 -6.55 8.72
C CYS A 63 1.41 -5.46 8.69
N ASP A 64 1.51 -4.47 9.56
CA ASP A 64 0.59 -3.33 9.68
C ASP A 64 1.14 -2.04 9.05
N GLY A 65 2.27 -2.12 8.33
CA GLY A 65 2.87 -0.97 7.65
C GLY A 65 2.00 -0.46 6.51
N THR A 66 1.89 0.86 6.38
CA THR A 66 1.12 1.56 5.35
C THR A 66 2.05 2.30 4.37
N ILE A 67 1.49 3.08 3.43
CA ILE A 67 2.27 3.87 2.46
C ILE A 67 3.29 4.82 3.11
N ILE A 68 3.05 5.27 4.35
CA ILE A 68 3.99 6.15 5.06
C ILE A 68 5.25 5.42 5.51
N ASP A 69 5.20 4.10 5.56
CA ASP A 69 6.28 3.22 6.03
C ASP A 69 7.11 2.67 4.87
N TRP A 70 6.90 3.16 3.64
CA TRP A 70 7.57 2.69 2.44
C TRP A 70 8.71 3.65 2.04
N MET A 71 9.90 3.10 1.88
CA MET A 71 11.10 3.84 1.52
C MET A 71 11.63 3.39 0.15
N ASP A 72 12.34 4.28 -0.53
CA ASP A 72 13.07 3.96 -1.75
C ASP A 72 14.18 2.92 -1.49
N VAL A 73 14.52 2.17 -2.53
CA VAL A 73 15.57 1.13 -2.54
C VAL A 73 16.59 1.37 -3.63
#